data_AF-A0A2N0P7V0-F1
#
_entry.id   AF-A0A2N0P7V0-F1
#
_cell.length_a   1.000
_cell.length_b   1.000
_cell.length_c   1.000
_cell.angle_alpha   90.00
_cell.angle_beta   90.00
_cell.angle_gamma   90.00
#
_symmetry.space_group_name_H-M   'P 1'
#
loop_
_entity.id
_entity.type
_entity.pdbx_description
1 polymer ?
#
loop_
_entity_poly.entity_id
_entity_poly.type
_entity_poly.pdbx_seq_one_letter_code
_entity_poly.pdbx_strand_id
1 'polypeptide(L)'
;MEVDLCFVMDCTGSMGGHIEGAKNSIKKVVEYMENIMEPAIKIRVGFCGYRDHCDGSNRLQIFDFTYSCDEFKNRLSGVSASGGGDSPEDVLGGLNAAVTSMTWRNPTRVLLHIGDYPPHGRRFNNTDDDYPNGDPNGLTAEQVLREMQSAGIYYFFGKITEHTETMTRVFQSIIGEYPVFDFKITPNPEGLVEKFFDAACSAINTAITLRGE
;
A
#
# COMPACT_ATOMS: atom_id res chain seq x y z
N MET A 1 12.22 8.41 18.13
CA MET A 1 11.13 7.46 17.81
C MET A 1 11.56 6.53 16.69
N GLU A 2 11.05 5.30 16.63
CA GLU A 2 11.32 4.35 15.54
C GLU A 2 10.03 3.97 14.82
N VAL A 3 10.07 4.03 13.48
CA VAL A 3 8.91 3.82 12.60
C VAL A 3 9.26 2.77 11.55
N ASP A 4 8.30 1.90 11.24
CA ASP A 4 8.27 1.07 10.04
C ASP A 4 7.22 1.61 9.08
N LEU A 5 7.64 1.95 7.86
CA LEU A 5 6.78 2.43 6.79
C LEU A 5 6.83 1.46 5.61
N CYS A 6 5.70 0.79 5.35
CA CYS A 6 5.54 -0.11 4.22
C CYS A 6 4.68 0.54 3.14
N PHE A 7 5.13 0.46 1.88
CA PHE A 7 4.31 0.77 0.72
C PHE A 7 3.81 -0.53 0.08
N VAL A 8 2.50 -0.70 -0.01
CA VAL A 8 1.89 -1.78 -0.80
C VAL A 8 1.38 -1.16 -2.10
N MET A 9 1.74 -1.72 -3.25
CA MET A 9 1.44 -1.06 -4.53
C MET A 9 0.98 -2.05 -5.59
N ASP A 10 -0.12 -1.70 -6.23
CA ASP A 10 -0.53 -2.29 -7.48
C ASP A 10 0.56 -2.10 -8.55
N CYS A 11 0.94 -3.18 -9.20
CA CYS A 11 1.96 -3.17 -10.23
C CYS A 11 1.51 -3.91 -11.50
N THR A 12 0.20 -4.01 -11.73
CA THR A 12 -0.39 -4.68 -12.89
C THR A 12 -0.28 -3.79 -14.13
N GLY A 13 -0.70 -4.28 -15.30
CA GLY A 13 -0.63 -3.51 -16.54
C GLY A 13 -1.41 -2.19 -16.52
N SER A 14 -2.53 -2.11 -15.79
CA SER A 14 -3.38 -0.91 -15.69
C SER A 14 -2.64 0.28 -15.07
N MET A 15 -1.69 -0.01 -14.17
CA MET A 15 -0.83 0.97 -13.53
C MET A 15 0.20 1.62 -14.48
N GLY A 16 0.28 1.23 -15.76
CA GLY A 16 1.29 1.72 -16.70
C GLY A 16 1.41 3.24 -16.81
N GLY A 17 0.29 3.96 -16.79
CA GLY A 17 0.27 5.44 -16.82
C GLY A 17 0.55 6.10 -15.46
N HIS A 18 0.55 5.32 -14.39
CA HIS A 18 0.56 5.81 -13.00
C HIS A 18 1.82 5.43 -12.23
N ILE A 19 2.46 4.31 -12.58
CA ILE A 19 3.48 3.67 -11.75
C ILE A 19 4.74 4.53 -11.56
N GLU A 20 5.19 5.23 -12.60
CA GLU A 20 6.34 6.14 -12.46
C GLU A 20 6.00 7.34 -11.57
N GLY A 21 4.78 7.85 -11.65
CA GLY A 21 4.29 8.91 -10.75
C GLY A 21 4.24 8.44 -9.29
N ALA A 22 3.72 7.24 -9.06
CA ALA A 22 3.68 6.61 -7.73
C ALA A 22 5.09 6.39 -7.18
N LYS A 23 5.99 5.76 -7.96
CA LYS A 23 7.40 5.53 -7.59
C LYS A 23 8.12 6.84 -7.25
N ASN A 24 7.95 7.88 -8.07
CA ASN A 24 8.58 9.17 -7.81
C ASN A 24 8.05 9.83 -6.54
N SER A 25 6.75 9.67 -6.24
CA SER A 25 6.15 10.18 -5.02
C SER A 25 6.67 9.46 -3.78
N ILE A 26 6.74 8.13 -3.83
CA ILE A 26 7.34 7.31 -2.77
C ILE A 26 8.79 7.72 -2.51
N LYS A 27 9.62 7.86 -3.56
CA LYS A 27 11.03 8.27 -3.42
C LYS A 27 11.16 9.63 -2.72
N LYS A 28 10.32 10.61 -3.08
CA LYS A 28 10.31 11.94 -2.45
C LYS A 28 9.89 11.90 -0.99
N VAL A 29 8.91 11.06 -0.63
CA VAL A 29 8.52 10.84 0.77
C VAL A 29 9.69 10.28 1.58
N VAL A 30 10.36 9.26 1.05
CA VAL A 30 11.53 8.64 1.71
C VAL A 30 12.67 9.64 1.88
N GLU A 31 12.98 10.42 0.83
CA GLU A 31 14.01 11.47 0.88
C GLU A 31 13.67 12.59 1.88
N TYR A 32 12.40 13.00 1.95
CA TYR A 32 11.98 13.98 2.94
C TYR A 32 12.17 13.44 4.36
N MET A 33 11.73 12.21 4.61
CA MET A 33 11.81 11.58 5.92
C MET A 33 13.26 11.47 6.41
N GLU A 34 14.17 11.08 5.52
CA GLU A 34 15.61 11.04 5.77
C GLU A 34 16.18 12.42 6.12
N ASN A 35 15.82 13.45 5.36
CA ASN A 35 16.42 14.78 5.50
C ASN A 35 15.85 15.63 6.64
N ILE A 36 14.57 15.48 6.96
CA ILE A 36 13.85 16.41 7.85
C ILE A 36 13.52 15.79 9.20
N MET A 37 13.24 14.49 9.25
CA MET A 37 12.80 13.85 10.48
C MET A 37 13.96 13.29 11.31
N GLU A 38 15.12 13.05 10.71
CA GLU A 38 16.31 12.63 11.44
C GLU A 38 16.97 13.80 12.19
N PRO A 39 17.51 13.58 13.41
CA PRO A 39 17.61 12.30 14.13
C PRO A 39 16.40 11.99 15.06
N ALA A 40 15.37 12.84 15.07
CA ALA A 40 14.24 12.69 16.00
C ALA A 40 13.42 11.41 15.75
N ILE A 41 13.29 11.02 14.47
CA ILE A 41 12.54 9.84 14.00
C ILE A 41 13.44 9.01 13.10
N LYS A 42 13.67 7.75 13.45
CA LYS A 42 14.36 6.77 12.62
C LYS A 42 13.35 5.92 11.89
N ILE A 43 13.43 5.87 10.56
CA ILE A 43 12.45 5.17 9.73
C ILE A 43 13.12 4.01 9.01
N ARG A 44 12.48 2.83 9.05
CA ARG A 44 12.75 1.75 8.10
C ARG A 44 11.67 1.75 7.04
N VAL A 45 12.09 1.62 5.79
CA VAL A 45 11.18 1.63 4.64
C VAL A 45 11.17 0.25 3.99
N GLY A 46 9.97 -0.21 3.62
CA GLY A 46 9.75 -1.49 2.96
C GLY A 46 8.68 -1.37 1.87
N PHE A 47 8.61 -2.37 0.99
CA PHE A 47 7.72 -2.34 -0.16
C PHE A 47 7.18 -3.75 -0.48
N CYS A 48 5.90 -3.84 -0.84
CA CYS A 48 5.26 -5.04 -1.35
C CYS A 48 4.44 -4.71 -2.59
N GLY A 49 4.95 -5.08 -3.77
CA GLY A 49 4.22 -4.95 -5.02
C GLY A 49 3.39 -6.19 -5.30
N TYR A 50 2.13 -6.03 -5.69
CA TYR A 50 1.26 -7.14 -6.11
C TYR A 50 0.82 -6.98 -7.56
N ARG A 51 0.51 -8.12 -8.19
CA ARG A 51 -0.18 -8.20 -9.49
C ARG A 51 -1.40 -9.09 -9.34
N ASP A 52 -1.60 -10.04 -10.23
CA ASP A 52 -2.74 -10.93 -10.21
C ASP A 52 -2.32 -12.41 -10.05
N HIS A 53 -3.27 -13.26 -9.71
CA HIS A 53 -3.10 -14.69 -9.54
C HIS A 53 -2.55 -15.39 -10.79
N CYS A 54 -2.84 -14.88 -11.99
CA CYS A 54 -2.31 -15.44 -13.23
C CYS A 54 -0.80 -15.17 -13.45
N ASP A 55 -0.19 -14.25 -12.69
CA ASP A 55 1.20 -13.82 -12.88
C ASP A 55 2.26 -14.74 -12.25
N GLY A 56 1.84 -15.87 -11.67
CA GLY A 56 2.74 -16.90 -11.16
C GLY A 56 3.77 -16.36 -10.16
N SER A 57 5.06 -16.56 -10.44
CA SER A 57 6.14 -16.09 -9.55
C SER A 57 6.31 -14.57 -9.53
N ASN A 58 5.78 -13.84 -10.51
CA ASN A 58 5.85 -12.38 -10.57
C ASN A 58 4.71 -11.70 -9.82
N ARG A 59 3.69 -12.47 -9.39
CA ARG A 59 2.52 -12.01 -8.64
C ARG A 59 2.87 -11.12 -7.44
N LEU A 60 3.91 -11.46 -6.69
CA LEU A 60 4.34 -10.70 -5.50
C LEU A 60 5.82 -10.30 -5.60
N GLN A 61 6.13 -9.07 -5.18
CA GLN A 61 7.49 -8.52 -5.14
C GLN A 61 7.74 -7.83 -3.80
N ILE A 62 8.51 -8.46 -2.93
CA ILE A 62 8.72 -8.00 -1.55
C ILE A 62 10.13 -7.47 -1.35
N PHE A 63 10.22 -6.23 -0.88
CA PHE A 63 11.44 -5.60 -0.39
C PHE A 63 11.28 -5.38 1.12
N ASP A 64 11.96 -6.20 1.91
CA ASP A 64 11.91 -6.08 3.37
C ASP A 64 12.52 -4.75 3.87
N PHE A 65 12.23 -4.42 5.13
CA PHE A 65 12.59 -3.15 5.76
C PHE A 65 14.10 -2.89 5.80
N THR A 66 14.51 -1.74 5.28
CA THR A 66 15.90 -1.23 5.36
C THR A 66 15.92 0.19 5.92
N TYR A 67 17.03 0.58 6.56
CA TYR A 67 17.31 1.98 6.89
C TYR A 67 17.99 2.72 5.73
N SER A 68 18.47 2.01 4.71
CA SER A 68 19.13 2.65 3.57
C SER A 68 18.08 3.15 2.58
N CYS A 69 17.82 4.46 2.62
CA CYS A 69 16.95 5.12 1.64
C CYS A 69 17.46 4.92 0.22
N ASP A 70 18.78 4.98 -0.01
CA ASP A 70 19.39 4.75 -1.31
C ASP A 70 19.18 3.31 -1.81
N GLU A 71 19.37 2.30 -0.96
CA GLU A 71 19.08 0.90 -1.31
C GLU A 71 17.60 0.75 -1.71
N PHE A 72 16.69 1.29 -0.89
CA PHE A 72 15.26 1.24 -1.17
C PHE A 72 14.89 1.93 -2.48
N LYS A 73 15.36 3.17 -2.71
CA LYS A 73 15.12 3.95 -3.94
C LYS A 73 15.65 3.21 -5.18
N ASN A 74 16.80 2.55 -5.06
CA ASN A 74 17.39 1.75 -6.14
C ASN A 74 16.53 0.53 -6.48
N ARG A 75 16.10 -0.25 -5.48
CA ARG A 75 15.21 -1.41 -5.69
C ARG A 75 13.86 -0.99 -6.27
N LEU A 76 13.26 0.07 -5.72
CA LEU A 76 11.99 0.60 -6.20
C LEU A 76 12.06 1.05 -7.67
N SER A 77 13.20 1.58 -8.11
CA SER A 77 13.40 1.98 -9.51
C SER A 77 13.21 0.84 -10.51
N GLY A 78 13.48 -0.40 -10.10
CA GLY A 78 13.29 -1.60 -10.91
C GLY A 78 11.87 -2.15 -10.94
N VAL A 79 10.92 -1.57 -10.20
CA VAL A 79 9.51 -1.98 -10.23
C VAL A 79 8.84 -1.45 -11.49
N SER A 80 8.13 -2.31 -12.22
CA SER A 80 7.37 -1.96 -13.43
C SER A 80 5.94 -2.49 -13.37
N ALA A 81 5.06 -1.81 -14.13
CA ALA A 81 3.69 -2.22 -14.39
C ALA A 81 3.69 -3.32 -15.46
N SER A 82 3.13 -4.49 -15.13
CA SER A 82 3.12 -5.65 -16.01
C SER A 82 2.17 -6.70 -15.48
N GLY A 83 1.70 -7.61 -16.33
CA GLY A 83 0.81 -8.68 -15.89
C GLY A 83 -0.61 -8.17 -15.64
N GLY A 84 -1.30 -8.86 -14.73
CA GLY A 84 -2.76 -8.79 -14.60
C GLY A 84 -3.45 -9.79 -15.52
N GLY A 85 -4.76 -9.82 -15.47
CA GLY A 85 -5.61 -10.62 -16.35
C GLY A 85 -6.93 -9.91 -16.60
N ASP A 86 -7.83 -10.03 -15.64
CA ASP A 86 -9.11 -9.34 -15.57
C ASP A 86 -8.99 -7.97 -14.88
N SER A 87 -10.11 -7.35 -14.49
CA SER A 87 -10.09 -6.01 -13.89
C SER A 87 -9.70 -6.02 -12.41
N PRO A 88 -10.28 -6.87 -11.54
CA PRO A 88 -9.80 -7.00 -10.16
C PRO A 88 -8.42 -7.66 -10.09
N GLU A 89 -7.73 -7.46 -8.98
CA GLU A 89 -6.32 -7.86 -8.82
C GLU A 89 -6.11 -8.60 -7.48
N ASP A 90 -4.92 -9.16 -7.24
CA ASP A 90 -4.56 -9.84 -5.98
C ASP A 90 -4.19 -8.85 -4.84
N VAL A 91 -5.10 -7.91 -4.57
CA VAL A 91 -4.95 -6.92 -3.50
C VAL A 91 -4.79 -7.60 -2.14
N LEU A 92 -5.59 -8.66 -1.87
CA LEU A 92 -5.55 -9.35 -0.58
C LEU A 92 -4.25 -10.14 -0.39
N GLY A 93 -3.71 -10.78 -1.43
CA GLY A 93 -2.40 -11.42 -1.35
C GLY A 93 -1.27 -10.41 -1.14
N GLY A 94 -1.32 -9.25 -1.79
CA GLY A 94 -0.39 -8.15 -1.55
C GLY A 94 -0.40 -7.65 -0.11
N LEU A 95 -1.58 -7.37 0.44
CA LEU A 95 -1.73 -6.94 1.83
C LEU A 95 -1.32 -8.03 2.81
N ASN A 96 -1.72 -9.28 2.58
CA ASN A 96 -1.34 -10.41 3.42
C ASN A 96 0.17 -10.59 3.46
N ALA A 97 0.84 -10.55 2.29
CA ALA A 97 2.29 -10.67 2.21
C ALA A 97 3.00 -9.53 2.97
N ALA A 98 2.50 -8.30 2.87
CA ALA A 98 3.04 -7.17 3.63
C ALA A 98 2.91 -7.38 5.14
N VAL A 99 1.80 -7.94 5.62
CA VAL A 99 1.54 -8.19 7.04
C VAL A 99 2.35 -9.37 7.57
N THR A 100 2.42 -10.49 6.84
CA THR A 100 2.95 -11.75 7.36
C THR A 100 4.41 -12.03 7.00
N SER A 101 4.94 -11.43 5.93
CA SER A 101 6.26 -11.77 5.40
C SER A 101 7.32 -10.70 5.63
N MET A 102 6.94 -9.49 6.05
CA MET A 102 7.88 -8.39 6.33
C MET A 102 8.28 -8.34 7.80
N THR A 103 9.50 -7.89 8.09
CA THR A 103 10.08 -7.89 9.45
C THR A 103 9.69 -6.66 10.27
N TRP A 104 8.38 -6.46 10.49
CA TRP A 104 7.85 -5.41 11.37
C TRP A 104 8.42 -5.55 12.78
N ARG A 105 9.12 -4.53 13.28
CA ARG A 105 9.78 -4.58 14.60
C ARG A 105 9.66 -3.29 15.38
N ASN A 106 9.42 -2.17 14.72
CA ASN A 106 9.30 -0.88 15.37
C ASN A 106 7.88 -0.72 15.97
N PRO A 107 7.72 0.12 17.01
CA PRO A 107 6.43 0.34 17.65
C PRO A 107 5.44 1.05 16.73
N THR A 108 5.89 2.03 15.96
CA THR A 108 5.04 2.74 15.00
C THR A 108 5.09 2.01 13.67
N ARG A 109 3.95 1.48 13.20
CA ARG A 109 3.85 0.66 11.98
C ARG A 109 2.80 1.25 11.05
N VAL A 110 3.22 1.66 9.86
CA VAL A 110 2.35 2.34 8.88
C VAL A 110 2.40 1.57 7.57
N LEU A 111 1.23 1.26 7.03
CA LEU A 111 1.07 0.66 5.70
C LEU A 111 0.29 1.61 4.80
N LEU A 112 0.93 2.07 3.73
CA LEU A 112 0.29 2.87 2.69
C LEU A 112 0.09 2.01 1.44
N HIS A 113 -1.17 1.66 1.19
CA HIS A 113 -1.58 0.88 0.04
C HIS A 113 -1.97 1.80 -1.12
N ILE A 114 -1.50 1.54 -2.34
CA ILE A 114 -1.73 2.35 -3.54
C ILE A 114 -2.23 1.42 -4.65
N GLY A 115 -3.36 1.73 -5.26
CA GLY A 115 -3.89 0.90 -6.35
C GLY A 115 -5.00 1.54 -7.16
N ASP A 116 -5.20 1.02 -8.38
CA ASP A 116 -6.23 1.47 -9.31
C ASP A 116 -7.41 0.50 -9.43
N TYR A 117 -7.26 -0.78 -9.09
CA TYR A 117 -8.34 -1.77 -9.10
C TYR A 117 -8.57 -2.47 -7.74
N PRO A 118 -9.79 -3.01 -7.49
CA PRO A 118 -10.17 -3.67 -6.23
C PRO A 118 -9.71 -5.15 -6.20
N PRO A 119 -9.82 -5.85 -5.04
CA PRO A 119 -9.64 -7.29 -4.98
C PRO A 119 -10.74 -8.05 -5.74
N HIS A 120 -10.41 -9.28 -6.12
CA HIS A 120 -11.38 -10.27 -6.59
C HIS A 120 -12.53 -10.52 -5.60
N GLY A 121 -13.70 -10.81 -6.18
CA GLY A 121 -14.94 -11.11 -5.49
C GLY A 121 -16.01 -10.05 -5.74
N ARG A 122 -17.21 -10.50 -6.13
CA ARG A 122 -18.40 -9.67 -6.42
C ARG A 122 -18.83 -8.73 -5.30
N ARG A 123 -18.33 -8.96 -4.07
CA ARG A 123 -18.57 -8.08 -2.93
C ARG A 123 -17.80 -6.74 -3.07
N PHE A 124 -16.68 -6.73 -3.78
CA PHE A 124 -15.78 -5.59 -3.89
C PHE A 124 -15.92 -4.83 -5.21
N ASN A 125 -16.47 -5.46 -6.24
CA ASN A 125 -16.53 -4.92 -7.60
C ASN A 125 -17.74 -5.47 -8.37
N ASN A 126 -18.04 -4.86 -9.50
CA ASN A 126 -19.07 -5.31 -10.46
C ASN A 126 -18.52 -5.40 -11.90
N THR A 127 -17.21 -5.60 -12.03
CA THR A 127 -16.50 -5.70 -13.32
C THR A 127 -16.41 -7.16 -13.77
N ASP A 128 -15.79 -7.39 -14.94
CA ASP A 128 -15.39 -8.74 -15.33
C ASP A 128 -14.34 -9.25 -14.33
N ASP A 129 -14.64 -10.38 -13.70
CA ASP A 129 -13.88 -10.95 -12.58
C ASP A 129 -13.74 -12.47 -12.81
N ASP A 130 -12.50 -12.94 -12.98
CA ASP A 130 -12.16 -14.36 -13.18
C ASP A 130 -12.31 -15.17 -11.87
N TYR A 131 -12.31 -14.48 -10.72
CA TYR A 131 -12.49 -15.05 -9.38
C TYR A 131 -13.67 -14.39 -8.64
N PRO A 132 -14.90 -14.49 -9.18
CA PRO A 132 -16.06 -13.74 -8.66
C PRO A 132 -16.50 -14.14 -7.25
N ASN A 133 -16.00 -15.28 -6.75
CA ASN A 133 -16.27 -15.79 -5.40
C ASN A 133 -15.21 -15.35 -4.37
N GLY A 134 -14.21 -14.56 -4.77
CA GLY A 134 -13.11 -14.09 -3.92
C GLY A 134 -11.76 -14.75 -4.25
N ASP A 135 -10.75 -14.45 -3.43
CA ASP A 135 -9.38 -14.94 -3.60
C ASP A 135 -9.33 -16.49 -3.72
N PRO A 136 -8.70 -17.04 -4.78
CA PRO A 136 -8.63 -18.48 -5.05
C PRO A 136 -7.77 -19.27 -4.04
N ASN A 137 -6.94 -18.60 -3.23
CA ASN A 137 -6.16 -19.22 -2.15
C ASN A 137 -6.91 -19.20 -0.81
N GLY A 138 -8.15 -18.69 -0.79
CA GLY A 138 -9.01 -18.65 0.40
C GLY A 138 -8.73 -17.48 1.34
N LEU A 139 -7.96 -16.46 0.92
CA LEU A 139 -7.82 -15.24 1.71
C LEU A 139 -9.15 -14.49 1.76
N THR A 140 -9.53 -14.02 2.95
CA THR A 140 -10.68 -13.11 3.11
C THR A 140 -10.21 -11.75 3.57
N ALA A 141 -10.93 -10.69 3.17
CA ALA A 141 -10.65 -9.34 3.64
C ALA A 141 -10.75 -9.26 5.17
N GLU A 142 -11.68 -9.99 5.79
CA GLU A 142 -11.80 -10.08 7.23
C GLU A 142 -10.53 -10.62 7.90
N GLN A 143 -9.95 -11.70 7.38
CA GLN A 143 -8.72 -12.27 7.93
C GLN A 143 -7.54 -11.30 7.77
N VAL A 144 -7.30 -10.83 6.54
CA VAL A 144 -6.12 -10.01 6.23
C VAL A 144 -6.17 -8.67 6.96
N LEU A 145 -7.31 -7.97 6.94
CA LEU A 145 -7.42 -6.64 7.53
C LEU A 145 -7.44 -6.70 9.07
N ARG A 146 -8.04 -7.73 9.68
CA ARG A 146 -8.01 -7.89 11.15
C ARG A 146 -6.63 -8.29 11.64
N GLU A 147 -5.92 -9.14 10.90
CA GLU A 147 -4.52 -9.49 11.22
C GLU A 147 -3.63 -8.24 11.18
N MET A 148 -3.83 -7.39 10.17
CA MET A 148 -3.16 -6.08 10.08
C MET A 148 -3.43 -5.19 11.30
N GLN A 149 -4.69 -5.09 11.74
CA GLN A 149 -5.06 -4.34 12.95
C GLN A 149 -4.45 -4.95 14.22
N SER A 150 -4.49 -6.27 14.39
CA SER A 150 -3.90 -6.93 15.56
C SER A 150 -2.39 -6.80 15.61
N ALA A 151 -1.74 -6.70 14.44
CA ALA A 151 -0.33 -6.37 14.33
C ALA A 151 -0.01 -4.89 14.65
N GLY A 152 -1.02 -4.06 14.95
CA GLY A 152 -0.86 -2.64 15.25
C GLY A 152 -0.39 -1.83 14.05
N ILE A 153 -0.72 -2.27 12.84
CA ILE A 153 -0.38 -1.60 11.59
C ILE A 153 -1.51 -0.63 11.23
N TYR A 154 -1.17 0.65 11.10
CA TYR A 154 -2.10 1.67 10.66
C TYR A 154 -2.19 1.69 9.14
N TYR A 155 -3.38 1.44 8.62
CA TYR A 155 -3.66 1.30 7.20
C TYR A 155 -4.13 2.62 6.57
N PHE A 156 -3.59 2.94 5.40
CA PHE A 156 -3.94 4.11 4.59
C PHE A 156 -4.09 3.65 3.16
N PHE A 157 -5.06 4.24 2.42
CA PHE A 157 -5.29 3.88 1.03
C PHE A 157 -5.15 5.07 0.08
N GLY A 158 -4.32 4.91 -0.92
CA GLY A 158 -4.08 5.80 -2.04
C GLY A 158 -4.83 5.35 -3.28
N LYS A 159 -6.01 5.93 -3.49
CA LYS A 159 -6.91 5.62 -4.59
C LYS A 159 -6.46 6.31 -5.87
N ILE A 160 -6.26 5.55 -6.95
CA ILE A 160 -5.92 6.11 -8.28
C ILE A 160 -7.15 6.25 -9.19
N THR A 161 -8.12 5.35 -9.09
CA THR A 161 -9.36 5.38 -9.90
C THR A 161 -10.60 5.14 -9.05
N GLU A 162 -11.81 5.30 -9.64
CA GLU A 162 -13.07 5.01 -8.93
C GLU A 162 -13.36 3.51 -8.77
N HIS A 163 -12.61 2.62 -9.42
CA HIS A 163 -12.89 1.19 -9.38
C HIS A 163 -12.76 0.59 -7.97
N THR A 164 -12.08 1.30 -7.06
CA THR A 164 -11.81 0.88 -5.68
C THR A 164 -12.79 1.45 -4.64
N GLU A 165 -13.85 2.16 -5.06
CA GLU A 165 -14.82 2.74 -4.13
C GLU A 165 -15.57 1.70 -3.31
N THR A 166 -16.06 0.64 -3.96
CA THR A 166 -16.79 -0.44 -3.29
C THR A 166 -15.87 -1.20 -2.35
N MET A 167 -14.63 -1.52 -2.78
CA MET A 167 -13.60 -2.07 -1.89
C MET A 167 -13.41 -1.21 -0.64
N THR A 168 -13.27 0.10 -0.81
CA THR A 168 -13.03 1.04 0.29
C THR A 168 -14.17 0.98 1.32
N ARG A 169 -15.42 1.04 0.86
CA ARG A 169 -16.59 0.94 1.76
C ARG A 169 -16.63 -0.41 2.49
N VAL A 170 -16.32 -1.50 1.80
CA VAL A 170 -16.30 -2.84 2.40
C VAL A 170 -15.18 -2.93 3.43
N PHE A 171 -13.97 -2.48 3.13
CA PHE A 171 -12.86 -2.51 4.07
C PHE A 171 -13.15 -1.66 5.32
N GLN A 172 -13.72 -0.46 5.15
CA GLN A 172 -14.13 0.39 6.27
C GLN A 172 -15.21 -0.28 7.14
N SER A 173 -16.10 -1.10 6.56
CA SER A 173 -17.07 -1.87 7.34
C SER A 173 -16.42 -2.98 8.20
N ILE A 174 -15.21 -3.43 7.84
CA ILE A 174 -14.49 -4.52 8.53
C ILE A 174 -13.62 -3.97 9.66
N ILE A 175 -12.84 -2.92 9.37
CA ILE A 175 -11.79 -2.39 10.27
C ILE A 175 -12.06 -0.97 10.79
N GLY A 176 -13.20 -0.37 10.45
CA GLY A 176 -13.52 1.01 10.79
C GLY A 176 -12.95 2.00 9.77
N GLU A 177 -13.22 3.28 9.98
CA GLU A 177 -12.74 4.34 9.09
C GLU A 177 -11.21 4.41 9.09
N TYR A 178 -10.65 4.53 7.89
CA TYR A 178 -9.25 4.80 7.66
C TYR A 178 -9.09 5.86 6.57
N PRO A 179 -7.98 6.61 6.55
CA PRO A 179 -7.81 7.68 5.57
C PRO A 179 -7.63 7.17 4.14
N VAL A 180 -8.33 7.82 3.23
CA VAL A 180 -8.29 7.55 1.79
C VAL A 180 -7.84 8.81 1.08
N PHE A 181 -6.79 8.70 0.26
CA PHE A 181 -6.22 9.79 -0.51
C PHE A 181 -6.54 9.58 -1.99
N ASP A 182 -7.20 10.56 -2.60
CA ASP A 182 -7.49 10.53 -4.02
C ASP A 182 -6.31 11.14 -4.81
N PHE A 183 -5.70 10.30 -5.64
CA PHE A 183 -4.58 10.62 -6.51
C PHE A 183 -4.96 10.84 -7.97
N LYS A 184 -6.24 10.65 -8.33
CA LYS A 184 -6.79 10.90 -9.67
C LYS A 184 -6.77 12.38 -10.03
N ILE A 185 -6.67 13.26 -9.03
CA ILE A 185 -6.73 14.72 -9.18
C ILE A 185 -5.53 15.38 -8.51
N THR A 186 -4.37 15.30 -9.15
CA THR A 186 -3.34 16.35 -9.03
C THR A 186 -2.67 16.53 -10.40
N PRO A 187 -2.98 17.60 -11.16
CA PRO A 187 -2.33 17.86 -12.44
C PRO A 187 -0.81 18.11 -12.31
N ASN A 188 -0.32 18.32 -11.08
CA ASN A 188 1.09 18.48 -10.75
C ASN A 188 1.57 17.33 -9.84
N PRO A 189 2.65 16.61 -10.21
CA PRO A 189 3.33 15.64 -9.36
C PRO A 189 3.69 16.13 -7.95
N GLU A 190 3.83 17.45 -7.73
CA GLU A 190 4.10 18.01 -6.40
C GLU A 190 2.90 17.90 -5.45
N GLY A 191 1.68 18.08 -5.93
CA GLY A 191 0.48 17.93 -5.08
C GLY A 191 0.23 16.47 -4.68
N LEU A 192 0.66 15.52 -5.51
CA LEU A 192 0.62 14.10 -5.19
C LEU A 192 1.57 13.80 -4.03
N VAL A 193 2.79 14.33 -4.10
CA VAL A 193 3.82 14.20 -3.07
C VAL A 193 3.35 14.82 -1.76
N GLU A 194 2.73 15.99 -1.79
CA GLU A 194 2.19 16.66 -0.61
C GLU A 194 1.07 15.84 0.06
N LYS A 195 0.14 15.27 -0.71
CA LYS A 195 -0.88 14.37 -0.16
C LYS A 195 -0.29 13.10 0.44
N PHE A 196 0.69 12.50 -0.24
CA PHE A 196 1.44 11.34 0.26
C PHE A 196 2.21 11.68 1.55
N PHE A 197 2.76 12.89 1.59
CA PHE A 197 3.49 13.41 2.73
C PHE A 197 2.56 13.62 3.93
N ASP A 198 1.46 14.34 3.75
CA ASP A 198 0.44 14.55 4.77
C ASP A 198 -0.13 13.22 5.27
N ALA A 199 -0.35 12.25 4.37
CA ALA A 199 -0.77 10.91 4.72
C ALA A 199 0.23 10.24 5.68
N ALA A 200 1.51 10.23 5.31
CA ALA A 200 2.54 9.58 6.10
C ALA A 200 2.81 10.31 7.43
N CYS A 201 2.83 11.64 7.44
CA CYS A 201 2.96 12.43 8.66
C CYS A 201 1.76 12.27 9.59
N SER A 202 0.54 12.31 9.05
CA SER A 202 -0.68 12.06 9.80
C SER A 202 -0.69 10.64 10.38
N ALA A 203 -0.24 9.65 9.59
CA ALA A 203 -0.11 8.27 10.04
C ALA A 203 0.84 8.13 11.22
N ILE A 204 2.04 8.72 11.10
CA ILE A 204 3.06 8.70 12.15
C ILE A 204 2.55 9.42 13.41
N ASN A 205 1.99 10.62 13.28
CA ASN A 205 1.50 11.40 14.42
C ASN A 205 0.32 10.72 15.13
N THR A 206 -0.61 10.15 14.37
CA THR A 206 -1.75 9.40 14.93
C THR A 206 -1.26 8.17 15.70
N ALA A 207 -0.33 7.41 15.11
CA ALA A 207 0.24 6.23 15.72
C ALA A 207 1.07 6.54 16.99
N ILE A 208 1.72 7.70 17.06
CA ILE A 208 2.37 8.19 18.29
C ILE A 208 1.34 8.49 19.37
N THR A 209 0.31 9.28 19.01
CA THR A 209 -0.68 9.79 19.96
C THR A 209 -1.42 8.62 20.62
N LEU A 210 -1.87 7.65 19.81
CA LEU A 210 -2.57 6.45 20.30
C LEU A 210 -1.69 5.51 21.14
N ARG A 211 -0.36 5.66 21.13
CA ARG A 211 0.57 4.91 22.00
C ARG A 211 0.99 5.68 23.26
N GLY A 212 0.74 6.98 23.30
CA GLY A 212 1.08 7.85 24.43
C GLY A 212 0.02 7.87 25.54
N GLU A 213 -1.15 7.28 25.29
CA GLU A 213 -2.20 6.94 26.26
C GLU A 213 -2.05 5.49 26.75
#